data_AF-A0A9X0HHY7-F1
#
_entry.id   AF-A0A9X0HHY7-F1
#
_cell.length_a   1.000
_cell.length_b   1.000
_cell.length_c   1.000
_cell.angle_alpha   90.00
_cell.angle_beta   90.00
_cell.angle_gamma   90.00
#
_symmetry.space_group_name_H-M   'P 1'
#
loop_
_entity.id
_entity.type
_entity.pdbx_description
1 polymer ?
#
loop_
_entity_poly.entity_id
_entity_poly.type
_entity_poly.pdbx_seq_one_letter_code
_entity_poly.pdbx_strand_id
1 'polypeptide(L)'
;MPDCAKDDYYKYSTNNKAELNAGAFKCSSSQAQSYVINWNFSSDETKLVTSDPSAGWSVNSEILELTASTLRLKNNQSGGGTQELTFTAF
;
A
#
# COMPACT_ATOMS: atom_id res chain seq x y z
N MET A 1 11.79 7.46 -1.26
CA MET A 1 11.49 6.61 -0.11
C MET A 1 12.79 6.30 0.62
N PRO A 2 12.79 6.24 1.97
CA PRO A 2 13.94 5.78 2.74
C PRO A 2 14.22 4.30 2.45
N ASP A 3 15.45 3.85 2.70
CA ASP A 3 15.86 2.47 2.38
C ASP A 3 15.05 1.43 3.15
N CYS A 4 14.68 1.72 4.39
CA CYS A 4 13.83 0.89 5.25
C CYS A 4 12.39 0.67 4.75
N ALA A 5 11.95 1.40 3.72
CA ALA A 5 10.62 1.20 3.13
C ALA A 5 10.72 0.48 1.77
N LYS A 6 11.93 0.20 1.28
CA LYS A 6 12.14 -0.44 -0.02
C LYS A 6 11.98 -1.95 0.04
N ASP A 7 12.10 -2.55 1.22
CA ASP A 7 11.87 -3.97 1.49
C ASP A 7 10.50 -4.26 2.12
N ASP A 8 9.67 -3.23 2.31
CA ASP A 8 8.27 -3.40 2.71
C ASP A 8 7.52 -4.23 1.65
N TYR A 9 6.70 -5.18 2.11
CA TYR A 9 5.89 -6.00 1.23
C TYR A 9 4.43 -6.11 1.68
N TYR A 10 3.57 -6.32 0.68
CA TYR A 10 2.12 -6.18 0.80
C TYR A 10 1.49 -7.46 0.27
N LYS A 11 0.69 -8.13 1.09
CA LYS A 11 -0.02 -9.35 0.70
C LYS A 11 -1.52 -9.12 0.70
N TYR A 12 -2.08 -8.92 -0.48
CA TYR A 12 -3.51 -8.76 -0.70
C TYR A 12 -4.21 -10.12 -0.75
N SER A 13 -5.29 -10.26 0.01
CA SER A 13 -6.13 -11.46 0.06
C SER A 13 -7.54 -11.18 -0.47
N THR A 14 -8.20 -12.18 -1.06
CA THR A 14 -9.53 -12.06 -1.70
C THR A 14 -10.67 -11.75 -0.72
N ASN A 15 -10.41 -11.79 0.59
CA ASN A 15 -11.34 -11.40 1.64
C ASN A 15 -11.25 -9.89 2.00
N ASN A 16 -10.75 -9.06 1.08
CA ASN A 16 -10.56 -7.62 1.25
C ASN A 16 -9.61 -7.25 2.41
N LYS A 17 -8.69 -8.15 2.78
CA LYS A 17 -7.63 -7.88 3.76
C LYS A 17 -6.27 -7.85 3.10
N ALA A 18 -5.41 -6.95 3.57
CA ALA A 18 -4.02 -6.86 3.15
C ALA A 18 -3.12 -6.87 4.37
N GLU A 19 -2.09 -7.71 4.37
CA GLU A 19 -1.00 -7.64 5.35
C GLU A 19 0.08 -6.72 4.80
N LEU A 20 0.46 -5.71 5.59
CA LEU A 20 1.60 -4.84 5.33
C LEU A 20 2.72 -5.25 6.28
N ASN A 21 3.90 -5.50 5.74
CA ASN A 21 5.05 -5.98 6.50
C ASN A 21 6.27 -5.11 6.21
N ALA A 22 6.98 -4.73 7.25
CA ALA A 22 8.12 -3.81 7.21
C ALA A 22 9.44 -4.45 6.71
N GLY A 23 9.36 -5.62 6.06
CA GLY A 23 10.53 -6.35 5.60
C GLY A 23 11.52 -6.72 6.71
N ALA A 24 12.80 -6.73 6.39
CA ALA A 24 13.87 -6.94 7.35
C ALA A 24 14.24 -5.64 8.10
N PHE A 25 13.98 -4.47 7.50
CA PHE A 25 14.48 -3.18 7.98
C PHE A 25 13.36 -2.21 8.31
N LYS A 26 12.85 -2.24 9.55
CA LYS A 26 11.87 -1.23 10.00
C LYS A 26 12.42 0.19 9.92
N CYS A 27 11.58 1.14 9.50
CA CYS A 27 11.91 2.56 9.55
C CYS A 27 11.92 3.18 10.95
N SER A 28 11.26 2.54 11.92
CA SER A 28 11.25 2.95 13.33
C SER A 28 11.14 1.72 14.23
N SER A 29 11.76 1.77 15.41
CA SER A 29 11.63 0.74 16.43
C SER A 29 10.21 0.61 16.99
N SER A 30 9.43 1.70 16.96
CA SER A 30 8.02 1.71 17.38
C SER A 30 7.05 1.17 16.33
N GLN A 31 7.50 0.97 15.08
CA GLN A 31 6.67 0.45 14.01
C GLN A 31 6.41 -1.05 14.24
N ALA A 32 5.16 -1.49 14.06
CA ALA A 32 4.83 -2.91 14.05
C ALA A 32 5.59 -3.62 12.91
N GLN A 33 5.96 -4.89 13.12
CA GLN A 33 6.59 -5.68 12.04
C GLN A 33 5.60 -5.95 10.92
N SER A 34 4.37 -6.30 11.28
CA SER A 34 3.28 -6.46 10.36
C SER A 34 1.99 -5.99 10.98
N TYR A 35 1.04 -5.59 10.14
CA TYR A 35 -0.33 -5.29 10.54
C TYR A 35 -1.28 -5.52 9.35
N VAL A 36 -2.56 -5.70 9.66
CA VAL A 36 -3.59 -6.02 8.67
C VAL A 36 -4.50 -4.82 8.47
N ILE A 37 -4.74 -4.47 7.22
CA ILE A 37 -5.66 -3.40 6.81
C ILE A 37 -6.75 -3.95 5.89
N ASN A 38 -7.75 -3.11 5.60
CA ASN A 38 -8.72 -3.38 4.56
C ASN A 38 -8.22 -2.87 3.21
N TRP A 39 -8.63 -3.54 2.13
CA TRP A 39 -8.46 -3.04 0.78
C TRP A 39 -9.69 -3.32 -0.11
N ASN A 40 -9.88 -2.48 -1.12
CA ASN A 40 -10.89 -2.63 -2.16
C ASN A 40 -10.45 -1.89 -3.44
N PHE A 41 -10.96 -2.28 -4.60
CA PHE A 41 -10.99 -1.40 -5.76
C PHE A 41 -12.15 -0.40 -5.67
N SER A 42 -12.00 0.76 -6.31
CA SER A 42 -13.17 1.61 -6.60
C SER A 42 -14.14 0.88 -7.54
N SER A 43 -15.38 1.36 -7.64
CA SER A 43 -16.42 0.72 -8.47
C SER A 43 -16.09 0.67 -9.96
N ASP A 44 -15.24 1.58 -10.44
CA ASP A 44 -14.71 1.63 -11.80
C ASP A 44 -13.33 0.96 -11.94
N GLU A 45 -12.84 0.36 -10.86
CA GLU A 45 -11.54 -0.32 -10.75
C GLU A 45 -10.32 0.55 -11.12
N THR A 46 -10.45 1.88 -11.12
CA THR A 46 -9.34 2.80 -11.42
C THR A 46 -8.50 3.15 -10.20
N LYS A 47 -8.98 2.81 -8.99
CA LYS A 47 -8.30 3.14 -7.73
C LYS A 47 -8.20 1.93 -6.82
N LEU A 48 -7.07 1.82 -6.13
CA LEU A 48 -6.90 0.96 -4.97
C LEU A 48 -7.20 1.78 -3.72
N VAL A 49 -8.17 1.33 -2.93
CA VAL A 49 -8.56 1.93 -1.66
C VAL A 49 -8.02 1.06 -0.55
N THR A 50 -7.16 1.62 0.30
CA THR A 50 -6.65 0.96 1.50
C THR A 50 -7.07 1.73 2.74
N SER A 51 -7.49 1.05 3.81
CA SER A 51 -7.92 1.71 5.03
C SER A 51 -7.64 0.90 6.28
N ASP A 52 -7.39 1.59 7.38
CA ASP A 52 -7.32 1.01 8.71
C ASP A 52 -8.36 1.70 9.59
N PRO A 53 -9.52 1.05 9.85
CA PRO A 53 -10.55 1.61 10.70
C PRO A 53 -10.10 1.82 12.15
N SER A 54 -9.13 1.03 12.63
CA SER A 54 -8.63 1.16 14.01
C SER A 54 -7.78 2.41 14.20
N ALA A 55 -7.06 2.82 13.14
CA ALA A 55 -6.27 4.04 13.10
C ALA A 55 -7.00 5.23 12.47
N GLY A 56 -8.22 5.03 11.95
CA GLY A 56 -9.08 6.08 11.42
C GLY A 56 -8.63 6.71 10.10
N TRP A 57 -7.83 5.99 9.28
CA TRP A 57 -7.35 6.51 8.00
C TRP A 57 -7.81 5.69 6.79
N SER A 58 -7.89 6.36 5.65
CA SER A 58 -8.18 5.78 4.33
C SER A 58 -7.36 6.50 3.26
N VAL A 59 -6.77 5.74 2.34
CA VAL A 59 -5.97 6.23 1.22
C VAL A 59 -6.58 5.72 -0.07
N ASN A 60 -6.73 6.62 -1.04
CA ASN A 60 -7.14 6.32 -2.40
C ASN A 60 -5.94 6.50 -3.33
N SER A 61 -5.46 5.41 -3.90
CA SER A 61 -4.34 5.37 -4.83
C SER A 61 -4.86 5.17 -6.25
N GLU A 62 -4.44 6.00 -7.20
CA GLU A 62 -4.74 5.80 -8.63
C GLU A 62 -3.92 4.61 -9.15
N ILE A 63 -4.57 3.69 -9.85
CA ILE A 63 -3.91 2.52 -10.45
C ILE A 63 -3.39 2.95 -11.82
N LEU A 64 -2.08 3.01 -11.97
CA LEU A 64 -1.42 3.30 -13.23
C LEU A 64 -1.16 2.03 -14.06
N GLU A 65 -0.90 0.92 -13.37
CA GLU A 65 -0.66 -0.38 -13.98
C GLU A 65 -1.02 -1.49 -12.98
N LEU A 66 -1.73 -2.51 -13.45
CA LEU A 66 -1.97 -3.74 -12.71
C LEU A 66 -1.86 -4.94 -13.66
N THR A 67 -0.82 -5.73 -13.49
CA THR A 67 -0.56 -6.97 -14.24
C THR A 67 -0.34 -8.13 -13.26
N ALA A 68 -0.06 -9.32 -13.79
CA ALA A 68 0.25 -10.48 -12.96
C ALA A 68 1.51 -10.30 -12.09
N SER A 69 2.43 -9.43 -12.48
CA SER A 69 3.72 -9.23 -11.79
C SER A 69 3.94 -7.82 -11.28
N THR A 70 3.14 -6.84 -11.71
CA THR A 70 3.41 -5.42 -11.47
C THR A 70 2.16 -4.72 -10.96
N LEU A 71 2.33 -3.96 -9.88
CA LEU A 71 1.34 -2.97 -9.44
C LEU A 71 2.02 -1.60 -9.40
N ARG A 72 1.53 -0.64 -10.19
CA ARG A 72 1.94 0.76 -10.12
C ARG A 72 0.81 1.63 -9.62
N LEU A 73 1.09 2.38 -8.57
CA LEU A 73 0.15 3.26 -7.92
C LEU A 73 0.65 4.70 -7.97
N LYS A 74 -0.27 5.64 -8.05
CA LYS A 74 -0.01 7.06 -7.82
C LYS A 74 -0.80 7.55 -6.62
N ASN A 75 -0.08 8.10 -5.66
CA ASN A 75 -0.60 8.67 -4.43
C ASN A 75 -0.52 10.19 -4.48
N ASN A 76 -1.59 10.85 -4.07
CA ASN A 76 -1.59 12.29 -3.82
C ASN A 76 -1.16 12.54 -2.38
N GLN A 77 -0.12 13.35 -2.18
CA GLN A 77 0.36 13.73 -0.86
C GLN A 77 -0.35 14.98 -0.36
N SER A 78 -0.53 15.08 0.95
CA SER A 78 -1.31 16.14 1.63
C SER A 78 -0.77 17.58 1.47
N GLY A 79 0.26 17.79 0.65
CA GLY A 79 0.85 19.10 0.31
C GLY A 79 0.84 19.43 -1.19
N GLY A 80 0.03 18.72 -2.00
CA GLY A 80 -0.08 18.95 -3.45
C GLY A 80 0.97 18.21 -4.30
N GLY A 81 1.82 17.40 -3.67
CA GLY A 81 2.76 16.51 -4.36
C GLY A 81 2.11 15.21 -4.83
N THR A 82 2.73 14.54 -5.79
CA THR A 82 2.36 13.18 -6.19
C THR A 82 3.55 12.25 -6.01
N GLN A 83 3.27 10.99 -5.70
CA GLN A 83 4.27 9.93 -5.57
C GLN A 83 3.80 8.73 -6.37
N GLU A 84 4.68 8.21 -7.23
CA GLU A 84 4.49 6.91 -7.85
C GLU A 84 5.18 5.81 -7.02
N LEU A 85 4.49 4.70 -6.85
CA LEU A 85 4.98 3.48 -6.21
C LEU A 85 4.91 2.35 -7.22
N THR A 86 5.95 1.53 -7.29
CA THR A 86 6.00 0.32 -8.13
C THR A 86 6.29 -0.87 -7.24
N PHE A 87 5.41 -1.86 -7.27
CA PHE A 87 5.53 -3.12 -6.58
C PHE A 87 5.69 -4.24 -7.60
N THR A 88 6.56 -5.21 -7.27
CA THR A 88 6.77 -6.41 -8.07
C THR A 88 6.34 -7.62 -7.25
N ALA A 89 5.60 -8.54 -7.87
CA ALA A 89 5.21 -9.81 -7.22
C ALA A 89 6.43 -10.69 -6.95
N PHE A 90 6.39 -11.48 -5.87
CA PHE A 90 7.43 -12.43 -5.46
C PHE A 90 6.83 -13.70 -4.87
#